data_AF-A0A1D1YEZ5-F1
#
_entry.id   AF-A0A1D1YEZ5-F1
#
_cell.length_a   1.000
_cell.length_b   1.000
_cell.length_c   1.000
_cell.angle_alpha   90.00
_cell.angle_beta   90.00
_cell.angle_gamma   90.00
#
_symmetry.space_group_name_H-M   'P 1'
#
loop_
_entity.id
_entity.type
_entity.pdbx_description
1 polymer ?
#
loop_
_entity_poly.entity_id
_entity_poly.type
_entity_poly.pdbx_seq_one_letter_code
_entity_poly.pdbx_strand_id
1 'polypeptide(L)'
;RERERETEWGKMFIEKFRVESPNVKCGEQEIESLYSYETTELAYEVRDGAYQWVVKPKTVQYQFKTDTRVPKLGVMLVGWGGNNGSTLTAGVIANREGVSWVTKDKIQQANYFGSLTQASTIRVGSFNGEEIYAPFKSLLPMVNPDDIVFGGWDISIMNLADSMARAKVLDIDLQKQLRPYMESMVPLPGIYDPDFIAANQSSRANNVLKGSKKEQVQQIIKDIREFKEKEKVDKVVVLWTANTERYSDVIVGLNDTVENLMAALDRDEKQISPSTLYALACVMEKVPFINGSPQNTFVPGLIDLAIRRNSLIGGDDFKSGQTKMKSVLVDFLVGAGIKPTSIVSYNHLGNNDGMNLSAPQTFRSKEISKSNVVDDMVSSNGILYEPGEHPDHVIVIKYVPYVGDSKRAMDEYTSEIFMGGKSTIILHNTCEDSLLAAPIILDLVLLAELTTRIQLKAEGESKFHSFHPVASILSYLSKAPLVPPGTPVVNALSKQRAMLENILRACIGLAPENNMILEYK
;
A
#
# COMPACT_ATOMS: atom_id res chain seq x y z
N ARG A 1 -14.84 13.19 39.44
CA ARG A 1 -15.47 13.27 38.11
C ARG A 1 -14.46 13.45 36.96
N GLU A 2 -13.66 14.53 36.85
CA GLU A 2 -12.62 14.60 35.79
C GLU A 2 -11.47 13.60 36.00
N ARG A 3 -10.93 13.50 37.22
CA ARG A 3 -9.91 12.47 37.56
C ARG A 3 -10.41 11.03 37.47
N GLU A 4 -11.71 10.79 37.66
CA GLU A 4 -12.31 9.46 37.51
C GLU A 4 -12.45 9.06 36.03
N ARG A 5 -12.76 10.03 35.15
CA ARG A 5 -12.80 9.83 33.70
C ARG A 5 -11.42 9.57 33.10
N GLU A 6 -10.37 10.24 33.58
CA GLU A 6 -8.98 9.94 33.16
C GLU A 6 -8.58 8.49 33.50
N THR A 7 -9.00 7.97 34.66
CA THR A 7 -8.79 6.57 35.03
C THR A 7 -9.70 5.56 34.31
N GLU A 8 -10.82 5.99 33.74
CA GLU A 8 -11.68 5.13 32.90
C GLU A 8 -11.20 5.07 31.45
N TRP A 9 -10.74 6.20 30.89
CA TRP A 9 -10.18 6.23 29.53
C TRP A 9 -8.90 5.38 29.41
N GLY A 10 -8.05 5.40 30.45
CA GLY A 10 -6.89 4.52 30.54
C GLY A 10 -7.22 3.03 30.70
N LYS A 11 -8.49 2.66 30.94
CA LYS A 11 -8.94 1.25 30.95
C LYS A 11 -9.44 0.77 29.60
N MET A 12 -9.96 1.66 28.75
CA MET A 12 -10.53 1.31 27.43
C MET A 12 -9.47 1.19 26.32
N PHE A 13 -8.30 1.79 26.53
CA PHE A 13 -7.18 1.73 25.59
C PHE A 13 -5.95 1.13 26.27
N ILE A 14 -5.56 -0.08 25.86
CA ILE A 14 -4.42 -0.81 26.41
C ILE A 14 -3.24 -0.75 25.43
N GLU A 15 -2.07 -0.34 25.91
CA GLU A 15 -0.89 -0.19 25.03
C GLU A 15 -0.27 -1.53 24.62
N LYS A 16 -0.38 -2.53 25.50
CA LYS A 16 0.20 -3.87 25.33
C LYS A 16 -0.73 -4.91 25.93
N PHE A 17 -0.74 -6.10 25.35
CA PHE A 17 -1.48 -7.25 25.87
C PHE A 17 -0.71 -8.55 25.59
N ARG A 18 -1.12 -9.62 26.29
CA ARG A 18 -0.63 -10.99 26.09
C ARG A 18 -1.81 -11.89 25.80
N VAL A 19 -1.70 -12.72 24.78
CA VAL A 19 -2.68 -13.78 24.49
C VAL A 19 -2.34 -15.01 25.34
N GLU A 20 -3.31 -15.48 26.11
CA GLU A 20 -3.24 -16.75 26.82
C GLU A 20 -4.15 -17.77 26.13
N SER A 21 -3.56 -18.71 25.42
CA SER A 21 -4.28 -19.72 24.64
C SER A 21 -3.47 -21.01 24.57
N PRO A 22 -4.09 -22.20 24.71
CA PRO A 22 -3.39 -23.48 24.52
C PRO A 22 -2.88 -23.66 23.08
N ASN A 23 -3.40 -22.89 22.14
CA ASN A 23 -3.04 -22.92 20.73
C ASN A 23 -1.90 -21.95 20.38
N VAL A 24 -1.34 -21.24 21.36
CA VAL A 24 -0.28 -20.24 21.15
C VAL A 24 0.93 -20.59 22.00
N LYS A 25 2.10 -20.61 21.36
CA LYS A 25 3.40 -20.76 22.03
C LYS A 25 4.26 -19.55 21.71
N CYS A 26 4.52 -18.72 22.71
CA CYS A 26 5.47 -17.63 22.61
C CYS A 26 6.84 -18.12 23.10
N GLY A 27 7.77 -18.35 22.18
CA GLY A 27 9.17 -18.61 22.48
C GLY A 27 9.98 -17.31 22.62
N GLU A 28 11.30 -17.43 22.76
CA GLU A 28 12.20 -16.26 22.89
C GLU A 28 12.23 -15.39 21.62
N GLN A 29 12.14 -16.02 20.44
CA GLN A 29 12.31 -15.34 19.14
C GLN A 29 11.20 -15.69 18.14
N GLU A 30 10.13 -16.36 18.59
CA GLU A 30 9.05 -16.77 17.70
C GLU A 30 7.72 -16.89 18.42
N ILE A 31 6.64 -16.61 17.69
CA ILE A 31 5.27 -16.93 18.08
C ILE A 31 4.80 -18.03 17.14
N GLU A 32 4.39 -19.16 17.69
CA GLU A 32 3.68 -20.21 16.95
C GLU A 32 2.23 -20.22 17.37
N SER A 33 1.31 -20.22 16.40
CA SER A 33 -0.12 -20.32 16.65
C SER A 33 -0.76 -21.41 15.79
N LEU A 34 -1.65 -22.19 16.40
CA LEU A 34 -2.57 -23.08 15.70
C LEU A 34 -3.89 -22.32 15.49
N TYR A 35 -4.34 -22.24 14.24
CA TYR A 35 -5.47 -21.43 13.85
C TYR A 35 -6.45 -22.22 12.97
N SER A 36 -7.71 -22.28 13.41
CA SER A 36 -8.82 -22.86 12.66
C SER A 36 -9.35 -21.85 11.65
N TYR A 37 -9.03 -22.02 10.36
CA TYR A 37 -9.60 -21.18 9.30
C TYR A 37 -10.95 -21.76 8.85
N GLU A 38 -12.02 -21.13 9.31
CA GLU A 38 -13.39 -21.44 8.91
C GLU A 38 -13.72 -20.71 7.60
N THR A 39 -14.21 -21.46 6.62
CA THR A 39 -14.56 -20.99 5.29
C THR A 39 -15.71 -21.82 4.72
N THR A 40 -16.11 -21.55 3.48
CA THR A 40 -17.23 -22.21 2.81
C THR A 40 -16.83 -22.67 1.43
N GLU A 41 -17.08 -23.94 1.13
CA GLU A 41 -16.91 -24.54 -0.19
C GLU A 41 -18.24 -24.49 -0.94
N LEU A 42 -18.19 -24.06 -2.21
CA LEU A 42 -19.36 -23.96 -3.09
C LEU A 42 -19.27 -25.01 -4.18
N ALA A 43 -20.34 -25.78 -4.37
CA ALA A 43 -20.52 -26.71 -5.48
C ALA A 43 -21.90 -26.48 -6.11
N TYR A 44 -22.09 -26.93 -7.35
CA TYR A 44 -23.41 -26.95 -7.98
C TYR A 44 -23.83 -28.40 -8.26
N GLU A 45 -25.11 -28.69 -8.10
CA GLU A 45 -25.74 -29.95 -8.46
C GLU A 45 -26.93 -29.66 -9.40
N VAL A 46 -27.17 -30.57 -10.34
CA VAL A 46 -28.41 -30.56 -11.15
C VAL A 46 -29.34 -31.60 -10.56
N ARG A 47 -30.41 -31.16 -9.91
CA ARG A 47 -31.49 -32.01 -9.41
C ARG A 47 -32.78 -31.66 -10.12
N ASP A 48 -33.48 -32.67 -10.62
CA ASP A 48 -34.75 -32.53 -11.34
C ASP A 48 -34.70 -31.51 -12.50
N GLY A 49 -33.54 -31.39 -13.16
CA GLY A 49 -33.33 -30.44 -14.26
C GLY A 49 -33.09 -28.99 -13.85
N ALA A 50 -33.04 -28.66 -12.55
CA ALA A 50 -32.75 -27.34 -12.03
C ALA A 50 -31.32 -27.25 -11.45
N TYR A 51 -30.66 -26.10 -11.66
CA TYR A 51 -29.37 -25.78 -11.05
C TYR A 51 -29.56 -25.40 -9.59
N GLN A 52 -28.84 -26.06 -8.68
CA GLN A 52 -28.86 -25.76 -7.25
C GLN A 52 -27.44 -25.60 -6.71
N TRP A 53 -27.20 -24.53 -5.96
CA TRP A 53 -25.97 -24.34 -5.21
C TRP A 53 -25.98 -25.19 -3.93
N VAL A 54 -24.88 -25.87 -3.67
CA VAL A 54 -24.59 -26.59 -2.43
C VAL A 54 -23.47 -25.85 -1.69
N VAL A 55 -23.77 -25.41 -0.48
CA VAL A 55 -22.91 -24.57 0.35
C VAL A 55 -22.42 -25.40 1.54
N LYS A 56 -21.12 -25.70 1.59
CA LYS A 56 -20.55 -26.63 2.59
C LYS A 56 -19.58 -25.87 3.51
N PRO A 57 -19.90 -25.69 4.80
CA PRO A 57 -18.95 -25.18 5.77
C PRO A 57 -17.70 -26.08 5.81
N LYS A 58 -16.54 -25.45 5.89
CA LYS A 58 -15.24 -26.12 5.87
C LYS A 58 -14.31 -25.46 6.88
N THR A 59 -13.57 -26.26 7.63
CA THR A 59 -12.51 -25.78 8.50
C THR A 59 -11.19 -26.36 8.02
N VAL A 60 -10.17 -25.51 7.91
CA VAL A 60 -8.80 -25.91 7.59
C VAL A 60 -7.90 -25.48 8.72
N GLN A 61 -7.11 -26.40 9.28
CA GLN A 61 -6.12 -26.05 10.30
C GLN A 61 -4.88 -25.45 9.65
N TYR A 62 -4.43 -24.32 10.19
CA TYR A 62 -3.16 -23.69 9.84
C TYR A 62 -2.27 -23.58 11.07
N GLN A 63 -0.98 -23.83 10.89
CA GLN A 63 0.02 -23.42 11.87
C GLN A 63 0.73 -22.18 11.33
N PHE A 64 0.70 -21.07 12.07
CA PHE A 64 1.51 -19.89 11.80
C PHE A 64 2.77 -19.92 12.65
N LYS A 65 3.83 -19.34 12.11
CA LYS A 65 5.09 -19.09 12.79
C LYS A 65 5.58 -17.69 12.42
N THR A 66 5.75 -16.83 13.41
CA THR A 66 6.20 -15.45 13.24
C THR A 66 7.50 -15.23 13.98
N ASP A 67 8.57 -14.86 13.27
CA ASP A 67 9.83 -14.41 13.87
C ASP A 67 9.60 -13.05 14.56
N THR A 68 9.87 -12.98 15.87
CA THR A 68 9.64 -11.77 16.67
C THR A 68 10.84 -10.82 16.68
N ARG A 69 11.98 -11.20 16.10
CA ARG A 69 13.15 -10.32 15.98
C ARG A 69 12.87 -9.24 14.95
N VAL A 70 12.83 -8.00 15.44
CA VAL A 70 12.65 -6.81 14.60
C VAL A 70 14.01 -6.41 14.02
N PRO A 71 14.17 -6.38 12.67
CA PRO A 71 15.44 -6.03 12.05
C PRO A 71 15.68 -4.52 12.08
N LYS A 72 16.95 -4.11 12.01
CA LYS A 72 17.27 -2.75 11.55
C LYS A 72 16.91 -2.65 10.07
N LEU A 73 15.92 -1.82 9.75
CA LEU A 73 15.35 -1.73 8.41
C LEU A 73 15.97 -0.59 7.60
N GLY A 74 16.47 -0.92 6.42
CA GLY A 74 16.77 0.04 5.36
C GLY A 74 15.59 0.19 4.41
N VAL A 75 15.23 1.41 4.04
CA VAL A 75 14.21 1.71 3.03
C VAL A 75 14.86 2.50 1.90
N MET A 76 14.88 1.91 0.70
CA MET A 76 15.38 2.61 -0.49
C MET A 76 14.23 3.04 -1.40
N LEU A 77 14.12 4.33 -1.63
CA LEU A 77 13.04 4.92 -2.43
C LEU A 77 13.52 5.22 -3.86
N VAL A 78 12.80 4.73 -4.86
CA VAL A 78 12.95 5.23 -6.23
C VAL A 78 12.12 6.50 -6.34
N GLY A 79 12.77 7.63 -6.67
CA GLY A 79 12.17 8.96 -6.57
C GLY A 79 12.31 9.59 -5.17
N TRP A 80 13.43 9.33 -4.47
CA TRP A 80 13.65 9.76 -3.09
C TRP A 80 13.56 11.29 -2.91
N GLY A 81 14.05 12.07 -3.88
CA GLY A 81 13.94 13.53 -3.90
C GLY A 81 12.56 14.05 -4.32
N GLY A 82 11.58 13.19 -4.59
CA GLY A 82 10.20 13.57 -4.86
C GLY A 82 9.49 14.20 -3.64
N ASN A 83 8.26 14.67 -3.85
CA ASN A 83 7.45 15.22 -2.76
C ASN A 83 7.26 14.20 -1.63
N ASN A 84 6.85 12.97 -1.98
CA ASN A 84 6.63 11.89 -1.03
C ASN A 84 7.92 11.46 -0.31
N GLY A 85 9.00 11.21 -1.07
CA GLY A 85 10.25 10.71 -0.50
C GLY A 85 10.89 11.69 0.47
N SER A 86 10.91 12.99 0.13
CA SER A 86 11.38 14.03 1.03
C SER A 86 10.48 14.23 2.24
N THR A 87 9.15 14.20 2.07
CA THR A 87 8.18 14.34 3.16
C THR A 87 8.26 13.18 4.14
N LEU A 88 8.35 11.94 3.67
CA LEU A 88 8.49 10.76 4.54
C LEU A 88 9.80 10.82 5.35
N THR A 89 10.91 11.11 4.68
CA THR A 89 12.23 11.20 5.33
C THR A 89 12.22 12.28 6.40
N ALA A 90 11.70 13.47 6.08
CA ALA A 90 11.53 14.58 7.02
C ALA A 90 10.62 14.21 8.19
N GLY A 91 9.48 13.57 7.92
CA GLY A 91 8.51 13.17 8.93
C GLY A 91 9.08 12.16 9.93
N VAL A 92 9.87 11.19 9.46
CA VAL A 92 10.54 10.23 10.35
C VAL A 92 11.62 10.90 11.19
N ILE A 93 12.47 11.75 10.59
CA ILE A 93 13.48 12.50 11.36
C ILE A 93 12.81 13.40 12.40
N ALA A 94 11.74 14.09 12.05
CA ALA A 94 11.02 14.95 12.97
C ALA A 94 10.47 14.19 14.19
N ASN A 95 9.93 12.99 13.99
CA ASN A 95 9.45 12.14 15.10
C ASN A 95 10.62 11.63 15.95
N ARG A 96 11.68 11.10 15.32
CA ARG A 96 12.87 10.59 16.01
C ARG A 96 13.54 11.65 16.89
N GLU A 97 13.69 12.88 16.39
CA GLU A 97 14.34 13.97 17.12
C GLU A 97 13.37 14.73 18.05
N GLY A 98 12.08 14.33 18.11
CA GLY A 98 11.07 14.99 18.95
C GLY A 98 10.82 16.45 18.56
N VAL A 99 10.86 16.77 17.26
CA VAL A 99 10.75 18.14 16.75
C VAL A 99 9.34 18.69 16.95
N SER A 100 9.28 19.93 17.42
CA SER A 100 8.06 20.74 17.49
C SER A 100 8.28 22.03 16.72
N TRP A 101 7.22 22.57 16.10
CA TRP A 101 7.32 23.80 15.33
C TRP A 101 6.12 24.70 15.57
N VAL A 102 6.35 26.01 15.46
CA VAL A 102 5.29 27.01 15.63
C VAL A 102 4.57 27.18 14.31
N THR A 103 3.25 27.02 14.30
CA THR A 103 2.39 27.50 13.21
C THR A 103 1.69 28.79 13.63
N LYS A 104 1.00 29.43 12.70
CA LYS A 104 0.14 30.58 13.01
C LYS A 104 -0.94 30.28 14.06
N ASP A 105 -1.32 29.01 14.23
CA ASP A 105 -2.44 28.59 15.06
C ASP A 105 -1.99 28.00 16.40
N LYS A 106 -0.92 27.18 16.41
CA LYS A 106 -0.41 26.50 17.60
C LYS A 106 1.01 25.97 17.42
N ILE A 107 1.62 25.53 18.52
CA ILE A 107 2.79 24.65 18.45
C ILE A 107 2.32 23.26 18.03
N GLN A 108 2.90 22.73 16.96
CA GLN A 108 2.69 21.37 16.49
C GLN A 108 3.79 20.45 17.01
N GLN A 109 3.44 19.19 17.23
CA GLN A 109 4.37 18.11 17.57
C GLN A 109 4.41 17.10 16.43
N ALA A 110 5.60 16.60 16.11
CA ALA A 110 5.76 15.52 15.15
C ALA A 110 4.91 14.30 15.57
N ASN A 111 4.29 13.66 14.59
CA ASN A 111 3.46 12.48 14.79
C ASN A 111 3.40 11.65 13.48
N TYR A 112 2.76 10.49 13.55
CA TYR A 112 2.50 9.60 12.42
C TYR A 112 1.01 9.52 12.04
N PHE A 113 0.26 10.61 12.18
CA PHE A 113 -1.16 10.61 11.80
C PHE A 113 -1.34 10.24 10.32
N GLY A 114 -2.40 9.49 10.04
CA GLY A 114 -2.66 8.91 8.72
C GLY A 114 -2.05 7.53 8.49
N SER A 115 -1.10 7.09 9.33
CA SER A 115 -0.57 5.72 9.30
C SER A 115 -1.53 4.74 9.99
N LEU A 116 -1.89 3.67 9.31
CA LEU A 116 -2.63 2.54 9.87
C LEU A 116 -1.83 1.89 11.00
N THR A 117 -0.54 1.60 10.79
CA THR A 117 0.24 0.85 11.77
C THR A 117 0.56 1.67 13.02
N GLN A 118 0.79 2.97 12.86
CA GLN A 118 1.25 3.83 13.96
C GLN A 118 0.14 4.60 14.67
N ALA A 119 -0.96 4.92 13.99
CA ALA A 119 -2.00 5.81 14.51
C ALA A 119 -3.42 5.21 14.47
N SER A 120 -3.57 3.92 14.16
CA SER A 120 -4.87 3.23 14.24
C SER A 120 -4.90 2.22 15.38
N THR A 121 -6.11 1.74 15.68
CA THR A 121 -6.39 0.82 16.77
C THR A 121 -7.10 -0.44 16.27
N ILE A 122 -7.07 -1.47 17.11
CA ILE A 122 -7.80 -2.73 16.92
C ILE A 122 -8.58 -3.07 18.19
N ARG A 123 -9.74 -3.71 18.04
CA ARG A 123 -10.52 -4.22 19.16
C ARG A 123 -9.90 -5.53 19.64
N VAL A 124 -9.62 -5.64 20.93
CA VAL A 124 -9.04 -6.86 21.54
C VAL A 124 -10.13 -7.70 22.21
N GLY A 125 -11.21 -7.08 22.68
CA GLY A 125 -12.34 -7.75 23.30
C GLY A 125 -13.23 -6.76 24.04
N SER A 126 -13.99 -7.25 25.02
CA SER A 126 -14.80 -6.42 25.92
C SER A 126 -14.42 -6.66 27.37
N PHE A 127 -14.52 -5.62 28.21
CA PHE A 127 -14.34 -5.71 29.66
C PHE A 127 -15.37 -4.83 30.36
N ASN A 128 -16.16 -5.40 31.29
CA ASN A 128 -17.24 -4.71 32.01
C ASN A 128 -18.27 -4.00 31.11
N GLY A 129 -18.62 -4.59 29.96
CA GLY A 129 -19.63 -4.02 29.05
C GLY A 129 -19.05 -3.02 28.04
N GLU A 130 -17.77 -2.69 28.13
CA GLU A 130 -17.09 -1.74 27.25
C GLU A 130 -16.13 -2.47 26.31
N GLU A 131 -16.00 -1.96 25.08
CA GLU A 131 -15.00 -2.44 24.14
C GLU A 131 -13.60 -1.97 24.49
N ILE A 132 -12.63 -2.87 24.42
CA ILE A 132 -11.23 -2.61 24.74
C ILE A 132 -10.41 -2.60 23.45
N TYR A 133 -9.67 -1.52 23.25
CA TYR A 133 -8.85 -1.29 22.07
C TYR A 133 -7.36 -1.26 22.40
N ALA A 134 -6.54 -1.61 21.42
CA ALA A 134 -5.08 -1.51 21.49
C ALA A 134 -4.52 -0.86 20.21
N PRO A 135 -3.29 -0.29 20.23
CA PRO A 135 -2.63 0.16 19.01
C PRO A 135 -2.52 -0.96 17.98
N PHE A 136 -2.72 -0.69 16.69
CA PHE A 136 -2.61 -1.70 15.64
C PHE A 136 -1.27 -2.46 15.68
N LYS A 137 -0.16 -1.72 15.86
CA LYS A 137 1.20 -2.28 16.00
C LYS A 137 1.42 -3.17 17.23
N SER A 138 0.47 -3.26 18.16
CA SER A 138 0.59 -4.16 19.33
C SER A 138 0.27 -5.62 19.01
N LEU A 139 -0.34 -5.91 17.85
CA LEU A 139 -0.67 -7.27 17.41
C LEU A 139 0.58 -8.13 17.21
N LEU A 140 1.63 -7.58 16.59
CA LEU A 140 2.89 -8.27 16.33
C LEU A 140 4.05 -7.28 16.43
N PRO A 141 5.27 -7.73 16.79
CA PRO A 141 6.46 -6.87 16.75
C PRO A 141 6.71 -6.31 15.35
N MET A 142 6.66 -4.98 15.24
CA MET A 142 6.93 -4.24 14.00
C MET A 142 8.17 -3.36 14.18
N VAL A 143 8.83 -3.04 13.06
CA VAL A 143 9.88 -2.02 13.04
C VAL A 143 9.34 -0.70 13.56
N ASN A 144 10.08 -0.05 14.45
CA ASN A 144 9.78 1.31 14.87
C ASN A 144 10.18 2.26 13.73
N PRO A 145 9.27 3.10 13.21
CA PRO A 145 9.59 4.08 12.16
C PRO A 145 10.84 4.92 12.43
N ASP A 146 11.09 5.29 13.68
CA ASP A 146 12.23 6.13 14.08
C ASP A 146 13.60 5.47 13.81
N ASP A 147 13.63 4.14 13.74
CA ASP A 147 14.85 3.34 13.53
C ASP A 147 15.14 3.07 12.04
N ILE A 148 14.26 3.53 11.13
CA ILE A 148 14.42 3.31 9.69
C ILE A 148 15.58 4.15 9.15
N VAL A 149 16.44 3.50 8.36
CA VAL A 149 17.46 4.19 7.57
C VAL A 149 16.97 4.39 6.14
N PHE A 150 16.92 5.63 5.67
CA PHE A 150 16.49 5.96 4.31
C PHE A 150 17.67 6.11 3.35
N GLY A 151 17.46 5.65 2.12
CA GLY A 151 18.31 5.87 0.97
C GLY A 151 17.50 5.83 -0.32
N GLY A 152 18.17 5.81 -1.47
CA GLY A 152 17.50 5.56 -2.74
C GLY A 152 18.02 6.42 -3.88
N TRP A 153 17.21 6.51 -4.93
CA TRP A 153 17.59 7.07 -6.22
C TRP A 153 16.66 8.20 -6.62
N ASP A 154 17.16 9.17 -7.37
CA ASP A 154 16.34 10.17 -8.06
C ASP A 154 17.07 10.61 -9.31
N ILE A 155 16.32 10.90 -10.38
CA ILE A 155 16.88 11.47 -11.61
C ILE A 155 17.37 12.92 -11.41
N SER A 156 17.03 13.55 -10.28
CA SER A 156 17.52 14.83 -9.82
C SER A 156 18.58 14.68 -8.73
N ILE A 157 19.70 15.40 -8.83
CA ILE A 157 20.80 15.38 -7.84
C ILE A 157 20.48 16.18 -6.56
N MET A 158 19.30 16.81 -6.49
CA MET A 158 18.94 17.69 -5.38
C MET A 158 18.94 16.93 -4.05
N ASN A 159 19.66 17.44 -3.04
CA ASN A 159 19.63 16.87 -1.70
C ASN A 159 18.23 16.93 -1.09
N LEU A 160 18.00 16.19 0.00
CA LEU A 160 16.68 16.03 0.58
C LEU A 160 16.16 17.31 1.26
N ALA A 161 17.02 18.17 1.81
CA ALA A 161 16.59 19.45 2.36
C ALA A 161 16.06 20.42 1.29
N ASP A 162 16.77 20.54 0.17
CA ASP A 162 16.32 21.36 -0.96
C ASP A 162 15.13 20.72 -1.68
N SER A 163 15.06 19.38 -1.71
CA SER A 163 13.89 18.65 -2.22
C SER A 163 12.64 18.92 -1.38
N MET A 164 12.77 18.94 -0.05
CA MET A 164 11.70 19.30 0.89
C MET A 164 11.21 20.74 0.64
N ALA A 165 12.13 21.69 0.44
CA ALA A 165 11.79 23.07 0.11
C ALA A 165 11.08 23.19 -1.26
N ARG A 166 11.55 22.46 -2.28
CA ARG A 166 10.91 22.39 -3.60
C ARG A 166 9.50 21.80 -3.52
N ALA A 167 9.30 20.79 -2.67
CA ALA A 167 8.02 20.09 -2.54
C ALA A 167 6.92 20.98 -1.95
N LYS A 168 7.29 21.96 -1.10
CA LYS A 168 6.36 22.92 -0.46
C LYS A 168 5.22 22.22 0.32
N VAL A 169 5.55 21.12 0.99
CA VAL A 169 4.60 20.31 1.76
C VAL A 169 4.60 20.71 3.24
N LEU A 170 5.79 20.73 3.84
CA LEU A 170 5.96 20.96 5.29
C LEU A 170 5.99 22.45 5.63
N ASP A 171 5.64 22.78 6.87
CA ASP A 171 5.72 24.16 7.38
C ASP A 171 7.16 24.70 7.31
N ILE A 172 7.33 25.98 7.03
CA ILE A 172 8.65 26.62 6.84
C ILE A 172 9.50 26.51 8.11
N ASP A 173 8.92 26.63 9.30
CA ASP A 173 9.67 26.51 10.55
C ASP A 173 10.23 25.09 10.71
N LEU A 174 9.39 24.08 10.45
CA LEU A 174 9.81 22.68 10.44
C LEU A 174 10.92 22.43 9.40
N GLN A 175 10.81 22.98 8.19
CA GLN A 175 11.83 22.84 7.16
C GLN A 175 13.20 23.39 7.61
N LYS A 176 13.22 24.54 8.29
CA LYS A 176 14.47 25.13 8.82
C LYS A 176 15.10 24.24 9.88
N GLN A 177 14.29 23.72 10.80
CA GLN A 177 14.75 22.83 11.86
C GLN A 177 15.30 21.50 11.30
N LEU A 178 14.71 20.98 10.22
CA LEU A 178 15.11 19.71 9.61
C LEU A 178 16.28 19.81 8.62
N ARG A 179 16.60 21.02 8.13
CA ARG A 179 17.66 21.22 7.13
C ARG A 179 19.01 20.57 7.52
N PRO A 180 19.55 20.74 8.74
CA PRO A 180 20.85 20.16 9.11
C PRO A 180 20.88 18.62 9.04
N TYR A 181 19.73 17.98 9.18
CA TYR A 181 19.61 16.52 9.12
C TYR A 181 19.53 15.99 7.68
N MET A 182 19.06 16.82 6.73
CA MET A 182 18.67 16.38 5.39
C MET A 182 19.57 16.93 4.27
N GLU A 183 20.39 17.95 4.52
CA GLU A 183 21.20 18.59 3.47
C GLU A 183 22.35 17.70 2.96
N SER A 184 22.84 16.76 3.77
CA SER A 184 23.86 15.78 3.37
C SER A 184 23.27 14.54 2.69
N MET A 185 21.95 14.38 2.69
CA MET A 185 21.28 13.23 2.06
C MET A 185 21.07 13.54 0.59
N VAL A 186 21.83 12.87 -0.28
CA VAL A 186 21.79 13.05 -1.73
C VAL A 186 21.36 11.75 -2.40
N PRO A 187 20.36 11.75 -3.30
CA PRO A 187 19.96 10.54 -4.01
C PRO A 187 21.05 9.98 -4.92
N LEU A 188 21.11 8.66 -5.03
CA LEU A 188 21.90 7.96 -6.03
C LEU A 188 21.36 8.25 -7.46
N PRO A 189 22.19 8.13 -8.51
CA PRO A 189 21.74 8.31 -9.89
C PRO A 189 20.60 7.35 -10.27
N GLY A 190 19.48 7.87 -10.73
CA GLY A 190 18.32 7.06 -11.13
C GLY A 190 18.36 6.64 -12.60
N ILE A 191 17.71 5.53 -12.93
CA ILE A 191 17.42 5.15 -14.32
C ILE A 191 16.38 6.13 -14.91
N TYR A 192 16.71 6.73 -16.06
CA TYR A 192 15.83 7.66 -16.77
C TYR A 192 15.64 7.19 -18.21
N ASP A 193 14.40 6.92 -18.57
CA ASP A 193 13.96 6.71 -19.95
C ASP A 193 12.89 7.76 -20.30
N PRO A 194 13.18 8.71 -21.21
CA PRO A 194 12.25 9.78 -21.57
C PRO A 194 10.96 9.26 -22.21
N ASP A 195 10.95 8.05 -22.77
CA ASP A 195 9.77 7.47 -23.43
C ASP A 195 8.75 6.92 -22.43
N PHE A 196 9.12 6.76 -21.15
CA PHE A 196 8.24 6.22 -20.12
C PHE A 196 7.54 7.26 -19.25
N ILE A 197 8.05 8.49 -19.18
CA ILE A 197 7.47 9.57 -18.37
C ILE A 197 7.19 10.81 -19.22
N ALA A 198 6.56 11.84 -18.66
CA ALA A 198 6.25 13.03 -19.43
C ALA A 198 7.53 13.77 -19.89
N ALA A 199 7.55 14.25 -21.14
CA ALA A 199 8.70 14.99 -21.69
C ALA A 199 9.10 16.24 -20.89
N ASN A 200 8.16 16.79 -20.11
CA ASN A 200 8.39 17.92 -19.20
C ASN A 200 9.27 17.58 -17.98
N GLN A 201 9.64 16.31 -17.79
CA GLN A 201 10.60 15.88 -16.77
C GLN A 201 12.07 15.98 -17.23
N SER A 202 12.32 16.22 -18.51
CA SER A 202 13.68 16.25 -19.09
C SER A 202 14.65 17.22 -18.40
N SER A 203 14.19 18.42 -18.04
CA SER A 203 15.01 19.42 -17.35
C SER A 203 15.35 19.05 -15.90
N ARG A 204 14.61 18.12 -15.30
CA ARG A 204 14.85 17.60 -13.94
C ARG A 204 15.95 16.52 -13.93
N ALA A 205 16.14 15.82 -15.04
CA ALA A 205 17.00 14.65 -15.15
C ALA A 205 18.50 15.02 -15.28
N ASN A 206 19.16 15.31 -14.16
CA ASN A 206 20.60 15.63 -14.10
C ASN A 206 21.44 14.64 -13.28
N ASN A 207 20.83 13.56 -12.77
CA ASN A 207 21.45 12.51 -11.97
C ASN A 207 21.05 11.13 -12.51
N VAL A 208 21.56 10.80 -13.69
CA VAL A 208 21.06 9.67 -14.48
C VAL A 208 22.09 8.57 -14.61
N LEU A 209 21.69 7.34 -14.27
CA LEU A 209 22.47 6.14 -14.51
C LEU A 209 22.53 5.81 -16.01
N LYS A 210 23.74 5.58 -16.52
CA LYS A 210 24.01 5.27 -17.94
C LYS A 210 24.32 3.78 -18.12
N GLY A 211 24.40 3.35 -19.38
CA GLY A 211 24.65 1.96 -19.77
C GLY A 211 23.39 1.29 -20.33
N SER A 212 23.56 0.05 -20.78
CA SER A 212 22.48 -0.85 -21.17
C SER A 212 21.57 -1.18 -19.99
N LYS A 213 20.34 -1.60 -20.24
CA LYS A 213 19.39 -2.01 -19.20
C LYS A 213 19.93 -3.11 -18.29
N LYS A 214 20.72 -4.04 -18.85
CA LYS A 214 21.39 -5.08 -18.05
C LYS A 214 22.41 -4.48 -17.09
N GLU A 215 23.25 -3.56 -17.55
CA GLU A 215 24.22 -2.86 -16.69
C GLU A 215 23.52 -2.03 -15.62
N GLN A 216 22.39 -1.39 -15.97
CA GLN A 216 21.57 -0.66 -15.02
C GLN A 216 21.03 -1.58 -13.92
N VAL A 217 20.47 -2.75 -14.25
CA VAL A 217 20.02 -3.74 -13.25
C VAL A 217 21.17 -4.16 -12.34
N GLN A 218 22.36 -4.45 -12.89
CA GLN A 218 23.53 -4.82 -12.09
C GLN A 218 23.98 -3.68 -11.15
N GLN A 219 23.91 -2.44 -11.60
CA GLN A 219 24.22 -1.30 -10.75
C GLN A 219 23.19 -1.14 -9.62
N ILE A 220 21.90 -1.31 -9.88
CA ILE A 220 20.88 -1.27 -8.80
C ILE A 220 21.12 -2.39 -7.77
N ILE A 221 21.48 -3.60 -8.21
CA ILE A 221 21.86 -4.69 -7.32
C ILE A 221 23.07 -4.29 -6.44
N LYS A 222 24.09 -3.69 -7.05
CA LYS A 222 25.28 -3.20 -6.34
C LYS A 222 24.91 -2.12 -5.32
N ASP A 223 24.11 -1.13 -5.71
CA ASP A 223 23.66 -0.04 -4.83
C ASP A 223 22.92 -0.56 -3.60
N ILE A 224 22.02 -1.55 -3.77
CA ILE A 224 21.29 -2.19 -2.66
C ILE A 224 22.27 -2.88 -1.69
N ARG A 225 23.25 -3.62 -2.20
CA ARG A 225 24.25 -4.31 -1.38
C ARG A 225 25.15 -3.34 -0.62
N GLU A 226 25.65 -2.31 -1.31
CA GLU A 226 26.50 -1.28 -0.71
C GLU A 226 25.75 -0.47 0.35
N PHE A 227 24.48 -0.12 0.10
CA PHE A 227 23.62 0.52 1.10
C PHE A 227 23.45 -0.37 2.32
N LYS A 228 23.15 -1.66 2.11
CA LYS A 228 22.99 -2.63 3.20
C LYS A 228 24.24 -2.73 4.07
N GLU A 229 25.40 -2.85 3.44
CA GLU A 229 26.70 -2.98 4.11
C GLU A 229 27.10 -1.69 4.85
N LYS A 230 27.04 -0.55 4.17
CA LYS A 230 27.45 0.76 4.70
C LYS A 230 26.59 1.18 5.90
N GLU A 231 25.28 1.06 5.78
CA GLU A 231 24.33 1.49 6.81
C GLU A 231 24.10 0.42 7.89
N LYS A 232 24.68 -0.78 7.70
CA LYS A 232 24.61 -1.93 8.61
C LYS A 232 23.17 -2.30 8.95
N VAL A 233 22.31 -2.35 7.92
CA VAL A 233 20.90 -2.74 8.06
C VAL A 233 20.73 -4.24 7.79
N ASP A 234 19.84 -4.90 8.51
CA ASP A 234 19.64 -6.35 8.41
C ASP A 234 18.78 -6.71 7.18
N LYS A 235 17.78 -5.88 6.91
CA LYS A 235 16.85 -6.00 5.78
C LYS A 235 16.73 -4.70 5.02
N VAL A 236 16.41 -4.80 3.73
CA VAL A 236 16.07 -3.68 2.86
C VAL A 236 14.68 -3.91 2.30
N VAL A 237 13.89 -2.85 2.16
CA VAL A 237 12.68 -2.82 1.31
C VAL A 237 12.87 -1.71 0.28
N VAL A 238 12.58 -2.00 -0.98
CA VAL A 238 12.58 -1.00 -2.05
C VAL A 238 11.15 -0.62 -2.39
N LEU A 239 10.90 0.67 -2.55
CA LEU A 239 9.58 1.18 -2.93
C LEU A 239 9.69 2.24 -4.00
N TRP A 240 8.90 2.08 -5.06
CA TRP A 240 8.75 3.06 -6.13
C TRP A 240 7.80 4.16 -5.71
N THR A 241 8.29 5.39 -5.63
CA THR A 241 7.51 6.62 -5.44
C THR A 241 7.91 7.71 -6.43
N ALA A 242 8.51 7.32 -7.56
CA ALA A 242 8.90 8.22 -8.63
C ALA A 242 7.69 8.55 -9.53
N ASN A 243 7.96 9.34 -10.58
CA ASN A 243 6.96 9.70 -11.58
C ASN A 243 6.16 8.48 -12.07
N THR A 244 4.87 8.69 -12.30
CA THR A 244 4.03 7.70 -12.98
C THR A 244 4.57 7.47 -14.39
N GLU A 245 4.87 6.21 -14.71
CA GLU A 245 5.23 5.82 -16.07
C GLU A 245 3.95 5.53 -16.90
N ARG A 246 4.07 5.57 -18.23
CA ARG A 246 3.08 4.92 -19.11
C ARG A 246 3.12 3.40 -18.91
N TYR A 247 2.09 2.72 -19.39
CA TYR A 247 2.11 1.26 -19.45
C TYR A 247 3.15 0.76 -20.45
N SER A 248 3.79 -0.35 -20.09
CA SER A 248 4.53 -1.19 -21.03
C SER A 248 3.56 -2.12 -21.74
N ASP A 249 3.79 -2.38 -23.02
CA ASP A 249 3.01 -3.38 -23.74
C ASP A 249 3.36 -4.79 -23.24
N VAL A 250 2.34 -5.63 -22.99
CA VAL A 250 2.54 -7.04 -22.64
C VAL A 250 2.53 -7.85 -23.94
N ILE A 251 3.68 -8.38 -24.33
CA ILE A 251 3.91 -8.98 -25.65
C ILE A 251 4.45 -10.40 -25.47
N VAL A 252 3.81 -11.36 -26.15
CA VAL A 252 4.25 -12.76 -26.22
C VAL A 252 5.64 -12.82 -26.85
N GLY A 253 6.58 -13.51 -26.20
CA GLY A 253 7.98 -13.55 -26.65
C GLY A 253 8.86 -12.40 -26.15
N LEU A 254 8.32 -11.48 -25.34
CA LEU A 254 9.06 -10.32 -24.83
C LEU A 254 9.08 -10.24 -23.30
N ASN A 255 7.92 -10.17 -22.66
CA ASN A 255 7.81 -9.96 -21.20
C ASN A 255 6.70 -10.81 -20.56
N ASP A 256 6.24 -11.82 -21.29
CA ASP A 256 5.22 -12.81 -20.90
C ASP A 256 5.78 -13.95 -20.02
N THR A 257 7.07 -14.28 -20.15
CA THR A 257 7.75 -15.31 -19.35
C THR A 257 9.06 -14.80 -18.78
N VAL A 258 9.61 -15.49 -17.77
CA VAL A 258 10.91 -15.15 -17.19
C VAL A 258 12.00 -15.20 -18.26
N GLU A 259 12.02 -16.25 -19.06
CA GLU A 259 13.03 -16.49 -20.09
C GLU A 259 12.99 -15.38 -21.14
N ASN A 260 11.80 -15.00 -21.59
CA ASN A 260 11.62 -13.93 -22.57
C ASN A 260 12.01 -12.57 -21.98
N LEU A 261 11.61 -12.27 -20.75
CA LEU A 261 11.96 -11.01 -20.07
C LEU A 261 13.48 -10.86 -19.89
N MET A 262 14.17 -11.93 -19.50
CA MET A 262 15.63 -11.92 -19.36
C MET A 262 16.33 -11.79 -20.73
N ALA A 263 15.84 -12.46 -21.77
CA ALA A 263 16.37 -12.30 -23.12
C ALA A 263 16.11 -10.89 -23.68
N ALA A 264 14.97 -10.29 -23.35
CA ALA A 264 14.62 -8.92 -23.72
C ALA A 264 15.51 -7.89 -22.99
N LEU A 265 15.85 -8.16 -21.72
CA LEU A 265 16.83 -7.36 -20.97
C LEU A 265 18.21 -7.38 -21.65
N ASP A 266 18.66 -8.55 -22.10
CA ASP A 266 19.93 -8.71 -22.82
C ASP A 266 19.96 -7.99 -24.17
N ARG A 267 18.80 -7.84 -24.82
CA ARG A 267 18.65 -7.12 -26.10
C ARG A 267 18.32 -5.63 -25.95
N ASP A 268 18.28 -5.11 -24.72
CA ASP A 268 17.98 -3.70 -24.42
C ASP A 268 16.57 -3.24 -24.88
N GLU A 269 15.61 -4.16 -24.89
CA GLU A 269 14.28 -3.98 -25.51
C GLU A 269 13.49 -2.80 -24.96
N LYS A 270 12.92 -1.96 -25.84
CA LYS A 270 12.28 -0.67 -25.50
C LYS A 270 11.08 -0.78 -24.55
N GLN A 271 10.37 -1.90 -24.52
CA GLN A 271 9.20 -2.09 -23.65
C GLN A 271 9.55 -2.55 -22.23
N ILE A 272 10.84 -2.58 -21.87
CA ILE A 272 11.26 -2.78 -20.48
C ILE A 272 11.44 -1.40 -19.84
N SER A 273 10.50 -1.04 -18.96
CA SER A 273 10.49 0.24 -18.26
C SER A 273 11.58 0.33 -17.18
N PRO A 274 11.99 1.54 -16.79
CA PRO A 274 12.84 1.74 -15.61
C PRO A 274 12.30 1.05 -14.35
N SER A 275 11.00 1.16 -14.06
CA SER A 275 10.40 0.45 -12.90
C SER A 275 10.55 -1.06 -12.97
N THR A 276 10.47 -1.66 -14.17
CA THR A 276 10.71 -3.10 -14.37
C THR A 276 12.16 -3.48 -14.03
N LEU A 277 13.13 -2.61 -14.35
CA LEU A 277 14.54 -2.85 -14.04
C LEU A 277 14.83 -2.82 -12.54
N TYR A 278 14.26 -1.87 -11.80
CA TYR A 278 14.37 -1.86 -10.33
C TYR A 278 13.72 -3.10 -9.71
N ALA A 279 12.53 -3.48 -10.18
CA ALA A 279 11.83 -4.64 -9.67
C ALA A 279 12.59 -5.94 -9.97
N LEU A 280 13.17 -6.08 -11.17
CA LEU A 280 14.07 -7.19 -11.53
C LEU A 280 15.26 -7.27 -10.58
N ALA A 281 15.97 -6.16 -10.35
CA ALA A 281 17.10 -6.10 -9.42
C ALA A 281 16.72 -6.55 -8.00
N CYS A 282 15.58 -6.06 -7.49
CA CYS A 282 15.10 -6.40 -6.16
C CYS A 282 14.72 -7.89 -6.05
N VAL A 283 14.00 -8.43 -7.03
CA VAL A 283 13.62 -9.86 -7.05
C VAL A 283 14.85 -10.78 -7.15
N MET A 284 15.87 -10.38 -7.92
CA MET A 284 17.14 -11.11 -8.01
C MET A 284 17.89 -11.14 -6.66
N GLU A 285 17.82 -10.05 -5.89
CA GLU A 285 18.40 -9.93 -4.54
C GLU A 285 17.49 -10.41 -3.41
N LYS A 286 16.28 -10.91 -3.73
CA LYS A 286 15.24 -11.26 -2.75
C LYS A 286 14.89 -10.13 -1.79
N VAL A 287 14.91 -8.90 -2.30
CA VAL A 287 14.50 -7.69 -1.59
C VAL A 287 13.03 -7.39 -1.96
N PRO A 288 12.13 -7.19 -0.97
CA PRO A 288 10.77 -6.78 -1.24
C PRO A 288 10.71 -5.52 -2.10
N PHE A 289 9.92 -5.55 -3.18
CA PHE A 289 9.71 -4.41 -4.06
C PHE A 289 8.23 -4.00 -4.09
N ILE A 290 7.95 -2.74 -3.80
CA ILE A 290 6.61 -2.20 -3.75
C ILE A 290 6.45 -1.12 -4.82
N ASN A 291 5.46 -1.28 -5.71
CA ASN A 291 5.11 -0.27 -6.70
C ASN A 291 4.04 0.69 -6.15
N GLY A 292 4.47 1.91 -5.84
CA GLY A 292 3.60 2.97 -5.34
C GLY A 292 2.88 3.79 -6.42
N SER A 293 3.12 3.48 -7.69
CA SER A 293 2.59 4.20 -8.86
C SER A 293 1.73 3.26 -9.74
N PRO A 294 0.95 3.79 -10.70
CA PRO A 294 -0.09 3.00 -11.37
C PRO A 294 0.38 2.23 -12.61
N GLN A 295 1.62 2.41 -13.07
CA GLN A 295 2.12 1.67 -14.23
C GLN A 295 2.19 0.16 -13.96
N ASN A 296 2.07 -0.64 -15.02
CA ASN A 296 2.11 -2.10 -14.96
C ASN A 296 3.54 -2.66 -14.87
N THR A 297 4.30 -2.24 -13.85
CA THR A 297 5.67 -2.73 -13.59
C THR A 297 5.73 -4.26 -13.53
N PHE A 298 4.72 -4.89 -12.94
CA PHE A 298 4.63 -6.34 -12.75
C PHE A 298 4.08 -7.07 -13.98
N VAL A 299 4.84 -7.04 -15.07
CA VAL A 299 4.58 -7.86 -16.26
C VAL A 299 4.62 -9.36 -15.94
N PRO A 300 3.95 -10.24 -16.71
CA PRO A 300 3.83 -11.67 -16.35
C PRO A 300 5.17 -12.37 -16.11
N GLY A 301 6.19 -12.08 -16.91
CA GLY A 301 7.54 -12.64 -16.71
C GLY A 301 8.20 -12.22 -15.41
N LEU A 302 7.90 -11.02 -14.90
CA LEU A 302 8.41 -10.54 -13.61
C LEU A 302 7.66 -11.18 -12.44
N ILE A 303 6.33 -11.36 -12.56
CA ILE A 303 5.52 -12.07 -11.56
C ILE A 303 6.02 -13.51 -11.41
N ASP A 304 6.23 -14.22 -12.54
CA ASP A 304 6.77 -15.58 -12.52
C ASP A 304 8.18 -15.61 -11.89
N LEU A 305 9.06 -14.65 -12.20
CA LEU A 305 10.37 -14.57 -11.55
C LEU A 305 10.25 -14.39 -10.03
N ALA A 306 9.35 -13.51 -9.57
CA ALA A 306 9.10 -13.26 -8.15
C ALA A 306 8.59 -14.53 -7.44
N ILE A 307 7.71 -15.29 -8.09
CA ILE A 307 7.22 -16.59 -7.61
C ILE A 307 8.38 -17.60 -7.51
N ARG A 308 9.15 -17.79 -8.58
CA ARG A 308 10.29 -18.74 -8.62
C ARG A 308 11.37 -18.40 -7.59
N ARG A 309 11.57 -17.11 -7.29
CA ARG A 309 12.56 -16.63 -6.31
C ARG A 309 12.01 -16.49 -4.89
N ASN A 310 10.70 -16.65 -4.72
CA ASN A 310 9.99 -16.37 -3.47
C ASN A 310 10.31 -14.97 -2.92
N SER A 311 10.24 -13.96 -3.79
CA SER A 311 10.55 -12.56 -3.45
C SER A 311 9.29 -11.71 -3.47
N LEU A 312 9.03 -11.00 -2.37
CA LEU A 312 7.80 -10.22 -2.20
C LEU A 312 7.71 -9.08 -3.23
N ILE A 313 6.59 -9.03 -3.95
CA ILE A 313 6.19 -7.89 -4.77
C ILE A 313 4.79 -7.43 -4.37
N GLY A 314 4.54 -6.12 -4.39
CA GLY A 314 3.25 -5.55 -4.03
C GLY A 314 3.00 -4.18 -4.65
N GLY A 315 1.75 -3.75 -4.69
CA GLY A 315 1.29 -2.60 -5.47
C GLY A 315 -0.14 -2.83 -5.94
N ASP A 316 -0.72 -2.01 -6.80
CA ASP A 316 -0.16 -0.81 -7.46
C ASP A 316 -0.89 0.46 -7.01
N ASP A 317 -0.17 1.59 -7.07
CA ASP A 317 -0.65 2.97 -6.82
C ASP A 317 -1.16 3.27 -5.39
N PHE A 318 -0.58 4.25 -4.68
CA PHE A 318 -1.00 4.57 -3.30
C PHE A 318 -2.47 4.95 -3.15
N LYS A 319 -3.21 4.31 -2.25
CA LYS A 319 -4.60 4.66 -1.96
C LYS A 319 -4.71 5.73 -0.87
N SER A 320 -4.43 6.98 -1.22
CA SER A 320 -4.38 8.13 -0.29
C SER A 320 -5.76 8.73 0.03
N GLY A 321 -6.23 9.68 -0.78
CA GLY A 321 -7.43 10.50 -0.51
C GLY A 321 -8.69 10.01 -1.24
N GLN A 322 -8.93 10.55 -2.45
CA GLN A 322 -10.18 10.33 -3.20
C GLN A 322 -10.54 8.85 -3.39
N THR A 323 -9.61 8.03 -3.88
CA THR A 323 -9.90 6.61 -4.14
C THR A 323 -10.14 5.83 -2.85
N LYS A 324 -9.47 6.19 -1.75
CA LYS A 324 -9.71 5.59 -0.43
C LYS A 324 -11.13 5.85 0.03
N MET A 325 -11.60 7.10 -0.07
CA MET A 325 -12.99 7.45 0.25
C MET A 325 -13.99 6.76 -0.69
N LYS A 326 -13.70 6.72 -2.00
CA LYS A 326 -14.56 6.03 -2.98
C LYS A 326 -14.76 4.55 -2.64
N SER A 327 -13.70 3.84 -2.27
CA SER A 327 -13.78 2.42 -1.89
C SER A 327 -14.56 2.17 -0.59
N VAL A 328 -14.78 3.19 0.24
CA VAL A 328 -15.67 3.13 1.41
C VAL A 328 -17.10 3.45 0.99
N LEU A 329 -17.29 4.52 0.22
CA LEU A 329 -18.62 5.02 -0.12
C LEU A 329 -19.38 4.04 -1.03
N VAL A 330 -18.72 3.44 -2.02
CA VAL A 330 -19.37 2.48 -2.93
C VAL A 330 -19.73 1.18 -2.21
N ASP A 331 -18.87 0.69 -1.30
CA ASP A 331 -19.16 -0.47 -0.44
C ASP A 331 -20.39 -0.19 0.45
N PHE A 332 -20.45 1.00 1.05
CA PHE A 332 -21.61 1.45 1.82
C PHE A 332 -22.89 1.52 0.97
N LEU A 333 -22.86 2.20 -0.18
CA LEU A 333 -24.05 2.41 -1.01
C LEU A 333 -24.63 1.08 -1.51
N VAL A 334 -23.79 0.24 -2.13
CA VAL A 334 -24.20 -1.07 -2.64
C VAL A 334 -24.63 -2.00 -1.49
N GLY A 335 -23.88 -2.00 -0.37
CA GLY A 335 -24.21 -2.78 0.82
C GLY A 335 -25.53 -2.36 1.49
N ALA A 336 -25.94 -1.10 1.32
CA ALA A 336 -27.23 -0.58 1.79
C ALA A 336 -28.39 -0.81 0.79
N GLY A 337 -28.15 -1.49 -0.34
CA GLY A 337 -29.16 -1.69 -1.38
C GLY A 337 -29.46 -0.45 -2.22
N ILE A 338 -28.54 0.53 -2.24
CA ILE A 338 -28.62 1.73 -3.09
C ILE A 338 -27.80 1.45 -4.34
N LYS A 339 -28.32 1.81 -5.53
CA LYS A 339 -27.68 1.54 -6.81
C LYS A 339 -26.96 2.79 -7.34
N PRO A 340 -25.64 2.96 -7.12
CA PRO A 340 -24.86 3.93 -7.86
C PRO A 340 -25.03 3.73 -9.37
N THR A 341 -25.43 4.79 -10.08
CA THR A 341 -25.59 4.79 -11.55
C THR A 341 -24.66 5.78 -12.23
N SER A 342 -24.13 6.77 -11.51
CA SER A 342 -23.09 7.67 -12.01
C SER A 342 -22.09 8.05 -10.92
N ILE A 343 -20.80 7.97 -11.24
CA ILE A 343 -19.66 8.31 -10.39
C ILE A 343 -18.71 9.19 -11.20
N VAL A 344 -18.69 10.49 -10.91
CA VAL A 344 -17.84 11.44 -11.62
C VAL A 344 -16.79 12.00 -10.67
N SER A 345 -15.52 11.73 -10.94
CA SER A 345 -14.39 12.04 -10.06
C SER A 345 -13.41 13.03 -10.71
N TYR A 346 -13.54 14.31 -10.36
CA TYR A 346 -12.62 15.37 -10.78
C TYR A 346 -11.48 15.56 -9.79
N ASN A 347 -10.30 15.89 -10.30
CA ASN A 347 -9.11 16.19 -9.51
C ASN A 347 -8.28 17.29 -10.16
N HIS A 348 -7.70 18.17 -9.36
CA HIS A 348 -6.60 19.02 -9.81
C HIS A 348 -5.54 19.22 -8.74
N LEU A 349 -4.28 19.31 -9.17
CA LEU A 349 -3.09 19.45 -8.33
C LEU A 349 -1.97 20.17 -9.10
N GLY A 350 -1.05 20.82 -8.38
CA GLY A 350 -0.01 21.70 -8.92
C GLY A 350 1.42 21.23 -8.66
N ASN A 351 1.60 20.09 -7.99
CA ASN A 351 2.90 19.48 -7.73
C ASN A 351 3.46 18.74 -8.98
N ASN A 352 4.64 18.13 -8.84
CA ASN A 352 5.31 17.43 -9.94
C ASN A 352 4.53 16.20 -10.42
N ASP A 353 3.74 15.57 -9.56
CA ASP A 353 2.86 14.46 -9.96
C ASP A 353 1.80 14.97 -10.95
N GLY A 354 1.09 16.04 -10.61
CA GLY A 354 0.15 16.69 -11.54
C GLY A 354 0.79 17.13 -12.85
N MET A 355 2.02 17.66 -12.80
CA MET A 355 2.76 18.07 -13.98
C MET A 355 3.11 16.87 -14.89
N ASN A 356 3.50 15.74 -14.31
CA ASN A 356 3.78 14.52 -15.07
C ASN A 356 2.49 13.90 -15.64
N LEU A 357 1.40 13.91 -14.88
CA LEU A 357 0.08 13.39 -15.28
C LEU A 357 -0.65 14.29 -16.28
N SER A 358 -0.09 15.44 -16.67
CA SER A 358 -0.66 16.26 -17.74
C SER A 358 -0.46 15.63 -19.13
N ALA A 359 0.45 14.65 -19.26
CA ALA A 359 0.65 13.91 -20.49
C ALA A 359 -0.38 12.76 -20.62
N PRO A 360 -1.00 12.54 -21.79
CA PRO A 360 -2.06 11.54 -21.93
C PRO A 360 -1.66 10.11 -21.56
N GLN A 361 -0.44 9.69 -21.91
CA GLN A 361 0.03 8.32 -21.68
C GLN A 361 0.27 8.01 -20.20
N THR A 362 0.79 8.96 -19.43
CA THR A 362 0.97 8.81 -17.98
C THR A 362 -0.36 8.98 -17.24
N PHE A 363 -1.26 9.84 -17.73
CA PHE A 363 -2.63 9.95 -17.23
C PHE A 363 -3.38 8.62 -17.37
N ARG A 364 -3.27 7.94 -18.53
CA ARG A 364 -3.96 6.68 -18.79
C ARG A 364 -3.66 5.61 -17.73
N SER A 365 -2.42 5.51 -17.27
CA SER A 365 -2.05 4.62 -16.17
C SER A 365 -2.89 4.90 -14.91
N LYS A 366 -3.00 6.18 -14.53
CA LYS A 366 -3.75 6.64 -13.35
C LYS A 366 -5.26 6.54 -13.52
N GLU A 367 -5.75 6.67 -14.75
CA GLU A 367 -7.16 6.51 -15.08
C GLU A 367 -7.59 5.06 -14.82
N ILE A 368 -6.85 4.08 -15.34
CA ILE A 368 -7.13 2.64 -15.16
C ILE A 368 -7.19 2.28 -13.67
N SER A 369 -6.16 2.63 -12.88
CA SER A 369 -6.11 2.28 -11.45
C SER A 369 -7.22 2.92 -10.62
N LYS A 370 -7.77 4.05 -11.06
CA LYS A 370 -8.86 4.76 -10.38
C LYS A 370 -10.24 4.28 -10.82
N SER A 371 -10.38 3.72 -12.02
CA SER A 371 -11.63 3.19 -12.55
C SER A 371 -12.00 1.87 -11.89
N ASN A 372 -11.06 0.92 -11.83
CA ASN A 372 -11.36 -0.47 -11.47
C ASN A 372 -11.77 -0.69 -10.00
N VAL A 373 -11.69 0.34 -9.16
CA VAL A 373 -11.94 0.25 -7.70
C VAL A 373 -13.41 -0.04 -7.35
N VAL A 374 -14.33 0.04 -8.31
CA VAL A 374 -15.77 -0.18 -8.10
C VAL A 374 -16.27 -1.51 -8.66
N ASP A 375 -15.45 -2.20 -9.46
CA ASP A 375 -15.89 -3.34 -10.29
C ASP A 375 -16.32 -4.54 -9.45
N ASP A 376 -15.60 -4.85 -8.38
CA ASP A 376 -15.90 -5.96 -7.47
C ASP A 376 -17.21 -5.71 -6.70
N MET A 377 -17.49 -4.46 -6.33
CA MET A 377 -18.73 -4.11 -5.64
C MET A 377 -19.94 -4.18 -6.58
N VAL A 378 -19.83 -3.68 -7.82
CA VAL A 378 -20.88 -3.82 -8.84
C VAL A 378 -21.18 -5.30 -9.11
N SER A 379 -20.12 -6.10 -9.32
CA SER A 379 -20.24 -7.54 -9.59
C SER A 379 -20.83 -8.33 -8.41
N SER A 380 -20.73 -7.82 -7.18
CA SER A 380 -21.21 -8.51 -5.99
C SER A 380 -22.74 -8.52 -5.83
N ASN A 381 -23.47 -7.68 -6.58
CA ASN A 381 -24.89 -7.47 -6.34
C ASN A 381 -25.72 -7.53 -7.64
N GLY A 382 -26.07 -8.76 -8.04
CA GLY A 382 -26.96 -9.03 -9.19
C GLY A 382 -28.42 -8.64 -9.01
N ILE A 383 -28.82 -8.08 -7.85
CA ILE A 383 -30.16 -7.49 -7.64
C ILE A 383 -30.17 -6.05 -8.14
N LEU A 384 -29.09 -5.30 -7.87
CA LEU A 384 -28.97 -3.91 -8.29
C LEU A 384 -28.49 -3.79 -9.73
N TYR A 385 -27.59 -4.66 -10.17
CA TYR A 385 -26.94 -4.58 -11.49
C TYR A 385 -27.25 -5.81 -12.34
N GLU A 386 -27.69 -5.59 -13.57
CA GLU A 386 -27.81 -6.65 -14.57
C GLU A 386 -26.41 -7.15 -15.01
N PRO A 387 -26.29 -8.35 -15.62
CA PRO A 387 -25.02 -8.84 -16.13
C PRO A 387 -24.39 -7.87 -17.13
N GLY A 388 -23.20 -7.35 -16.78
CA GLY A 388 -22.47 -6.36 -17.58
C GLY A 388 -22.94 -4.91 -17.41
N GLU A 389 -23.90 -4.65 -16.53
CA GLU A 389 -24.29 -3.29 -16.16
C GLU A 389 -23.24 -2.67 -15.22
N HIS A 390 -22.82 -1.44 -15.53
CA HIS A 390 -21.91 -0.66 -14.70
C HIS A 390 -22.41 0.79 -14.61
N PRO A 391 -22.13 1.51 -13.51
CA PRO A 391 -22.39 2.94 -13.45
C PRO A 391 -21.54 3.68 -14.47
N ASP A 392 -22.05 4.81 -14.97
CA ASP A 392 -21.21 5.79 -15.67
C ASP A 392 -20.07 6.19 -14.75
N HIS A 393 -18.82 5.96 -15.16
CA HIS A 393 -17.66 6.26 -14.31
C HIS A 393 -16.62 7.08 -15.07
N VAL A 394 -16.49 8.35 -14.68
CA VAL A 394 -15.56 9.31 -15.32
C VAL A 394 -14.52 9.78 -14.32
N ILE A 395 -13.25 9.78 -14.74
CA ILE A 395 -12.13 10.29 -13.94
C ILE A 395 -11.42 11.40 -14.70
N VAL A 396 -11.19 12.52 -14.03
CA VAL A 396 -10.47 13.66 -14.58
C VAL A 396 -9.34 14.07 -13.64
N ILE A 397 -8.16 14.33 -14.19
CA ILE A 397 -7.03 14.93 -13.49
C ILE A 397 -6.54 16.11 -14.33
N LYS A 398 -6.39 17.28 -13.71
CA LYS A 398 -5.85 18.49 -14.34
C LYS A 398 -4.66 19.02 -13.56
N TYR A 399 -3.65 19.49 -14.29
CA TYR A 399 -2.53 20.21 -13.71
C TYR A 399 -2.92 21.68 -13.50
N VAL A 400 -2.91 22.11 -12.25
CA VAL A 400 -3.22 23.50 -11.84
C VAL A 400 -2.12 23.97 -10.89
N PRO A 401 -1.07 24.65 -11.39
CA PRO A 401 0.12 24.98 -10.60
C PRO A 401 -0.16 25.68 -9.26
N TYR A 402 -1.20 26.51 -9.21
CA TYR A 402 -1.51 27.35 -8.06
C TYR A 402 -1.74 26.58 -6.76
N VAL A 403 -2.35 25.39 -6.83
CA VAL A 403 -2.68 24.63 -5.62
C VAL A 403 -1.51 23.81 -5.07
N GLY A 404 -0.38 23.73 -5.78
CA GLY A 404 0.80 22.98 -5.33
C GLY A 404 0.46 21.52 -4.95
N ASP A 405 0.91 21.09 -3.78
CA ASP A 405 0.64 19.74 -3.24
C ASP A 405 -0.79 19.56 -2.70
N SER A 406 -1.53 20.67 -2.49
CA SER A 406 -2.90 20.71 -1.96
C SER A 406 -3.92 20.34 -3.03
N LYS A 407 -3.88 19.07 -3.44
CA LYS A 407 -4.80 18.47 -4.42
C LYS A 407 -6.25 18.67 -4.00
N ARG A 408 -7.10 19.07 -4.95
CA ARG A 408 -8.55 19.13 -4.77
C ARG A 408 -9.21 17.96 -5.48
N ALA A 409 -10.06 17.24 -4.76
CA ALA A 409 -10.91 16.18 -5.30
C ALA A 409 -12.36 16.63 -5.20
N MET A 410 -13.11 16.46 -6.29
CA MET A 410 -14.53 16.76 -6.35
C MET A 410 -15.23 15.57 -6.98
N ASP A 411 -16.12 14.94 -6.22
CA ASP A 411 -16.80 13.74 -6.63
C ASP A 411 -18.31 13.93 -6.56
N GLU A 412 -19.01 13.43 -7.57
CA GLU A 412 -20.47 13.31 -7.59
C GLU A 412 -20.85 11.84 -7.71
N TYR A 413 -21.70 11.37 -6.79
CA TYR A 413 -22.28 10.04 -6.79
C TYR A 413 -23.79 10.18 -6.93
N THR A 414 -24.33 9.82 -8.09
CA THR A 414 -25.77 9.75 -8.33
C THR A 414 -26.21 8.28 -8.31
N SER A 415 -27.25 7.99 -7.54
CA SER A 415 -27.76 6.65 -7.31
C SER A 415 -29.28 6.59 -7.51
N GLU A 416 -29.77 5.45 -7.99
CA GLU A 416 -31.18 5.09 -7.94
C GLU A 416 -31.54 4.50 -6.58
N ILE A 417 -32.72 4.89 -6.08
CA ILE A 417 -33.28 4.45 -4.79
C ILE A 417 -34.73 4.01 -4.97
N PHE A 418 -35.40 3.69 -3.86
CA PHE A 418 -36.77 3.17 -3.82
C PHE A 418 -37.74 3.94 -4.74
N MET A 419 -38.56 3.18 -5.49
CA MET A 419 -39.64 3.69 -6.35
C MET A 419 -39.20 4.71 -7.43
N GLY A 420 -37.99 4.54 -7.98
CA GLY A 420 -37.47 5.41 -9.05
C GLY A 420 -36.96 6.76 -8.54
N GLY A 421 -36.83 6.94 -7.22
CA GLY A 421 -36.18 8.09 -6.64
C GLY A 421 -34.69 8.14 -6.98
N LYS A 422 -34.08 9.31 -6.78
CA LYS A 422 -32.63 9.52 -6.95
C LYS A 422 -32.03 10.08 -5.66
N SER A 423 -30.81 9.67 -5.38
CA SER A 423 -29.96 10.23 -4.33
C SER A 423 -28.66 10.72 -4.95
N THR A 424 -28.24 11.94 -4.61
CA THR A 424 -26.98 12.52 -5.12
C THR A 424 -26.12 12.98 -3.94
N ILE A 425 -24.88 12.51 -3.91
CA ILE A 425 -23.86 12.92 -2.94
C ILE A 425 -22.78 13.70 -3.68
N ILE A 426 -22.57 14.96 -3.29
CA ILE A 426 -21.46 15.78 -3.77
C ILE A 426 -20.42 15.89 -2.67
N LEU A 427 -19.18 15.56 -2.99
CA LEU A 427 -18.06 15.55 -2.05
C LEU A 427 -16.94 16.45 -2.58
N HIS A 428 -16.51 17.40 -1.75
CA HIS A 428 -15.28 18.15 -1.96
C HIS A 428 -14.25 17.73 -0.91
N ASN A 429 -13.05 17.35 -1.36
CA ASN A 429 -11.97 16.95 -0.50
C ASN A 429 -10.69 17.72 -0.83
N THR A 430 -10.16 18.47 0.14
CA THR A 430 -8.84 19.07 0.06
C THR A 430 -7.83 18.09 0.66
N CYS A 431 -6.95 17.58 -0.19
CA CYS A 431 -5.97 16.56 0.12
C CYS A 431 -4.57 17.16 0.00
N GLU A 432 -3.87 17.35 1.12
CA GLU A 432 -2.41 17.53 1.07
C GLU A 432 -1.79 16.18 0.69
N ASP A 433 -1.52 15.99 -0.61
CA ASP A 433 -1.37 14.65 -1.19
C ASP A 433 -0.16 13.90 -0.61
N SER A 434 0.95 14.60 -0.40
CA SER A 434 2.18 14.03 0.18
C SER A 434 2.02 13.73 1.67
N LEU A 435 1.24 14.52 2.42
CA LEU A 435 0.94 14.24 3.84
C LEU A 435 0.00 13.03 4.00
N LEU A 436 -0.82 12.73 3.00
CA LEU A 436 -1.62 11.50 2.97
C LEU A 436 -0.82 10.30 2.44
N ALA A 437 0.12 10.51 1.50
CA ALA A 437 0.90 9.44 0.88
C ALA A 437 2.08 8.97 1.75
N ALA A 438 2.79 9.88 2.44
CA ALA A 438 3.95 9.50 3.25
C ALA A 438 3.64 8.45 4.34
N PRO A 439 2.54 8.56 5.11
CA PRO A 439 2.16 7.52 6.07
C PRO A 439 1.79 6.18 5.42
N ILE A 440 1.25 6.20 4.19
CA ILE A 440 0.95 4.99 3.42
C ILE A 440 2.24 4.29 2.98
N ILE A 441 3.24 5.06 2.52
CA ILE A 441 4.56 4.52 2.19
C ILE A 441 5.18 3.87 3.42
N LEU A 442 5.09 4.52 4.58
CA LEU A 442 5.55 3.97 5.85
C LEU A 442 4.85 2.65 6.17
N ASP A 443 3.52 2.60 6.11
CA ASP A 443 2.78 1.35 6.38
C ASP A 443 3.15 0.24 5.38
N LEU A 444 3.32 0.56 4.10
CA LEU A 444 3.69 -0.41 3.06
C LEU A 444 5.03 -1.07 3.37
N VAL A 445 6.06 -0.30 3.72
CA VAL A 445 7.40 -0.86 4.01
C VAL A 445 7.41 -1.66 5.32
N LEU A 446 6.68 -1.21 6.34
CA LEU A 446 6.57 -1.91 7.62
C LEU A 446 5.83 -3.25 7.47
N LEU A 447 4.70 -3.26 6.74
CA LEU A 447 3.92 -4.46 6.50
C LEU A 447 4.65 -5.43 5.56
N ALA A 448 5.36 -4.93 4.55
CA ALA A 448 6.18 -5.79 3.69
C ALA A 448 7.31 -6.45 4.48
N GLU A 449 8.01 -5.71 5.34
CA GLU A 449 9.01 -6.27 6.25
C GLU A 449 8.39 -7.36 7.14
N LEU A 450 7.30 -7.03 7.86
CA LEU A 450 6.62 -7.95 8.76
C LEU A 450 6.18 -9.23 8.04
N THR A 451 5.64 -9.11 6.83
CA THR A 451 5.20 -10.24 6.00
C THR A 451 6.36 -11.21 5.72
N THR A 452 7.59 -10.72 5.56
CA THR A 452 8.77 -11.59 5.37
C THR A 452 9.13 -12.44 6.60
N ARG A 453 8.60 -12.11 7.77
CA ARG A 453 8.81 -12.85 9.04
C ARG A 453 7.69 -13.83 9.37
N ILE A 454 6.61 -13.83 8.59
CA ILE A 454 5.47 -14.72 8.81
C ILE A 454 5.57 -15.92 7.87
N GLN A 455 5.47 -17.10 8.46
CA GLN A 455 5.37 -18.36 7.77
C GLN A 455 4.09 -19.08 8.20
N LEU A 456 3.57 -19.90 7.31
CA LEU A 456 2.42 -20.74 7.57
C LEU A 456 2.61 -22.12 6.95
N LYS A 457 1.83 -23.08 7.43
CA LYS A 457 1.59 -24.35 6.76
C LYS A 457 0.16 -24.80 7.05
N ALA A 458 -0.48 -25.41 6.06
CA ALA A 458 -1.78 -26.04 6.22
C ALA A 458 -1.66 -27.44 6.84
N GLU A 459 -2.77 -27.98 7.33
CA GLU A 459 -2.87 -29.38 7.73
C GLU A 459 -2.45 -30.32 6.58
N GLY A 460 -1.60 -31.29 6.90
CA GLY A 460 -1.03 -32.22 5.92
C GLY A 460 0.25 -31.74 5.24
N GLU A 461 0.61 -30.46 5.38
CA GLU A 461 1.89 -29.94 4.88
C GLU A 461 3.04 -30.20 5.87
N SER A 462 4.19 -30.64 5.35
CA SER A 462 5.35 -31.00 6.17
C SER A 462 6.25 -29.82 6.53
N LYS A 463 6.19 -28.71 5.79
CA LYS A 463 7.12 -27.57 5.92
C LYS A 463 6.37 -26.26 5.95
N PHE A 464 6.85 -25.35 6.80
CA PHE A 464 6.48 -23.95 6.76
C PHE A 464 6.96 -23.30 5.46
N HIS A 465 6.14 -22.42 4.91
CA HIS A 465 6.47 -21.58 3.77
C HIS A 465 6.00 -20.14 4.05
N SER A 466 6.54 -19.17 3.32
CA SER A 466 6.05 -17.79 3.37
C SER A 466 4.69 -17.66 2.67
N PHE A 467 4.02 -16.52 2.85
CA PHE A 467 2.91 -16.16 1.98
C PHE A 467 3.30 -16.16 0.50
N HIS A 468 2.29 -16.21 -0.37
CA HIS A 468 2.49 -16.05 -1.80
C HIS A 468 3.26 -14.74 -2.10
N PRO A 469 4.27 -14.74 -2.99
CA PRO A 469 5.12 -13.56 -3.22
C PRO A 469 4.39 -12.31 -3.69
N VAL A 470 3.28 -12.46 -4.40
CA VAL A 470 2.34 -11.36 -4.68
C VAL A 470 1.57 -11.00 -3.41
N ALA A 471 1.94 -9.89 -2.78
CA ALA A 471 1.50 -9.51 -1.44
C ALA A 471 0.14 -8.80 -1.43
N SER A 472 -0.93 -9.55 -1.64
CA SER A 472 -2.30 -9.04 -1.51
C SER A 472 -2.63 -8.49 -0.11
N ILE A 473 -1.85 -8.85 0.91
CA ILE A 473 -1.95 -8.26 2.26
C ILE A 473 -1.76 -6.74 2.28
N LEU A 474 -1.08 -6.18 1.27
CA LEU A 474 -0.84 -4.74 1.14
C LEU A 474 -2.02 -3.98 0.48
N SER A 475 -3.09 -4.67 0.08
CA SER A 475 -4.19 -4.09 -0.70
C SER A 475 -4.91 -2.91 -0.05
N TYR A 476 -4.93 -2.84 1.29
CA TYR A 476 -5.48 -1.68 2.02
C TYR A 476 -4.83 -0.35 1.61
N LEU A 477 -3.56 -0.41 1.17
CA LEU A 477 -2.72 0.74 0.88
C LEU A 477 -2.57 1.00 -0.64
N SER A 478 -3.10 0.12 -1.49
CA SER A 478 -3.00 0.17 -2.95
C SER A 478 -4.36 0.39 -3.63
N LYS A 479 -4.40 1.15 -4.73
CA LYS A 479 -5.63 1.44 -5.48
C LYS A 479 -6.02 0.28 -6.39
N ALA A 480 -5.03 -0.31 -7.07
CA ALA A 480 -5.20 -1.43 -7.98
C ALA A 480 -4.37 -2.60 -7.43
N PRO A 481 -4.87 -3.32 -6.42
CA PRO A 481 -4.06 -4.30 -5.73
C PRO A 481 -3.68 -5.46 -6.66
N LEU A 482 -2.38 -5.76 -6.72
CA LEU A 482 -1.86 -6.95 -7.37
C LEU A 482 -2.22 -8.17 -6.51
N VAL A 483 -2.84 -9.16 -7.13
CA VAL A 483 -3.29 -10.39 -6.45
C VAL A 483 -2.68 -11.65 -7.10
N PRO A 484 -2.53 -12.75 -6.35
CA PRO A 484 -2.06 -14.01 -6.91
C PRO A 484 -2.89 -14.44 -8.15
N PRO A 485 -2.27 -15.06 -9.17
CA PRO A 485 -2.99 -15.53 -10.36
C PRO A 485 -4.19 -16.42 -9.99
N GLY A 486 -5.36 -16.15 -10.59
CA GLY A 486 -6.58 -16.89 -10.34
C GLY A 486 -7.34 -16.52 -9.06
N THR A 487 -6.91 -15.47 -8.34
CA THR A 487 -7.63 -14.97 -7.15
C THR A 487 -8.37 -13.65 -7.45
N PRO A 488 -9.51 -13.38 -6.79
CA PRO A 488 -10.28 -12.17 -7.02
C PRO A 488 -9.61 -10.93 -6.43
N VAL A 489 -9.79 -9.80 -7.11
CA VAL A 489 -9.45 -8.47 -6.59
C VAL A 489 -10.57 -8.01 -5.66
N VAL A 490 -10.21 -7.54 -4.47
CA VAL A 490 -11.14 -6.93 -3.51
C VAL A 490 -10.71 -5.50 -3.27
N ASN A 491 -11.57 -4.51 -3.55
CA ASN A 491 -11.24 -3.09 -3.41
C ASN A 491 -11.89 -2.43 -2.18
N ALA A 492 -12.99 -2.99 -1.69
CA ALA A 492 -13.70 -2.47 -0.52
C ALA A 492 -12.76 -2.32 0.69
N LEU A 493 -12.58 -1.08 1.15
CA LEU A 493 -11.52 -0.74 2.11
C LEU A 493 -11.68 -1.45 3.46
N SER A 494 -12.92 -1.57 3.94
CA SER A 494 -13.25 -2.23 5.21
C SER A 494 -12.91 -3.71 5.17
N LYS A 495 -13.18 -4.39 4.03
CA LYS A 495 -12.83 -5.81 3.84
C LYS A 495 -11.32 -6.01 3.82
N GLN A 496 -10.57 -5.11 3.18
CA GLN A 496 -9.11 -5.16 3.16
C GLN A 496 -8.49 -4.90 4.55
N ARG A 497 -9.04 -3.96 5.33
CA ARG A 497 -8.62 -3.75 6.72
C ARG A 497 -8.88 -4.99 7.57
N ALA A 498 -10.08 -5.56 7.47
CA ALA A 498 -10.45 -6.76 8.20
C ALA A 498 -9.56 -7.96 7.83
N MET A 499 -9.26 -8.16 6.54
CA MET A 499 -8.31 -9.17 6.07
C MET A 499 -6.96 -9.01 6.77
N LEU A 500 -6.37 -7.81 6.71
CA LEU A 500 -5.06 -7.55 7.30
C LEU A 500 -5.10 -7.79 8.82
N GLU A 501 -6.07 -7.21 9.53
CA GLU A 501 -6.24 -7.39 10.98
C GLU A 501 -6.39 -8.87 11.34
N ASN A 502 -7.25 -9.60 10.65
CA ASN A 502 -7.52 -11.01 10.94
C ASN A 502 -6.32 -11.91 10.67
N ILE A 503 -5.48 -11.61 9.66
CA ILE A 503 -4.22 -12.33 9.45
C ILE A 503 -3.27 -12.11 10.63
N LEU A 504 -3.12 -10.88 11.10
CA LEU A 504 -2.25 -10.58 12.25
C LEU A 504 -2.79 -11.19 13.55
N ARG A 505 -4.11 -11.20 13.74
CA ARG A 505 -4.78 -11.89 14.85
C ARG A 505 -4.55 -13.40 14.81
N ALA A 506 -4.63 -14.02 13.64
CA ALA A 506 -4.34 -15.44 13.45
C ALA A 506 -2.90 -15.78 13.87
N CYS A 507 -1.92 -14.93 13.57
CA CYS A 507 -0.52 -15.11 13.98
C CYS A 507 -0.33 -15.16 15.50
N ILE A 508 -1.25 -14.58 16.28
CA ILE A 508 -1.24 -14.64 17.75
C ILE A 508 -2.39 -15.50 18.32
N GLY A 509 -3.03 -16.31 17.49
CA GLY A 509 -4.09 -17.25 17.87
C GLY A 509 -5.41 -16.62 18.33
N LEU A 510 -5.67 -15.35 17.99
CA LEU A 510 -6.96 -14.73 18.19
C LEU A 510 -7.89 -15.02 17.00
N ALA A 511 -9.17 -15.28 17.29
CA ALA A 511 -10.19 -15.43 16.26
C ALA A 511 -10.48 -14.08 15.56
N PRO A 512 -11.05 -14.10 14.34
CA PRO A 512 -11.53 -12.91 13.65
C PRO A 512 -12.59 -12.17 14.47
N GLU A 513 -12.62 -10.85 14.34
CA GLU A 513 -13.70 -10.03 14.89
C GLU A 513 -15.01 -10.29 14.11
N ASN A 514 -15.96 -10.95 14.76
CA ASN A 514 -17.24 -11.35 14.14
C ASN A 514 -18.37 -10.32 14.33
N ASN A 515 -18.22 -9.36 15.26
CA ASN A 515 -19.21 -8.32 15.58
C ASN A 515 -20.61 -8.85 15.98
N MET A 516 -20.74 -10.13 16.34
CA MET A 516 -22.02 -10.70 16.74
C MET A 516 -22.45 -10.21 18.12
N ILE A 517 -21.49 -10.08 19.03
CA ILE A 517 -21.65 -9.58 20.41
C ILE A 517 -22.80 -10.31 21.12
N LEU A 518 -22.77 -11.65 21.08
CA LEU A 518 -23.84 -12.52 21.58
C LEU A 518 -23.94 -12.46 23.11
N GLU A 519 -22.88 -12.07 23.80
CA GLU A 519 -22.84 -11.86 25.24
C GLU A 519 -23.78 -10.74 25.74
N TYR A 520 -24.26 -9.86 24.84
CA TYR A 520 -25.19 -8.76 25.17
C TYR A 520 -26.55 -8.87 24.45
N LYS A 521 -26.86 -10.00 23.80
CA LYS A 521 -28.13 -10.26 23.12
C LYS A 521 -28.85 -11.42 23.79
#